data_AF-A0A351FDK1-F1
#
_entry.id   AF-A0A351FDK1-F1
#
_cell.length_a   1.000
_cell.length_b   1.000
_cell.length_c   1.000
_cell.angle_alpha   90.00
_cell.angle_beta   90.00
_cell.angle_gamma   90.00
#
_symmetry.space_group_name_H-M   'P 1'
#
loop_
_entity.id
_entity.type
_entity.pdbx_description
1 polymer ?
#
loop_
_entity_poly.entity_id
_entity_poly.type
_entity_poly.pdbx_seq_one_letter_code
_entity_poly.pdbx_strand_id
1 'polypeptide(L)'
;MRTRVFKLFFCLLPLLLSLKPMEMEAQPKGYLYDEEKVLSYDLPDLLLGLDGKRIRTAEDWATKRRPEILRLFEKEVFGRSPKKPNPLRFEVVEEASQALKGKAKRKQILIHLGKGKKSLALNLLLYLPVRTKVPVSCFLTLNFLGNHTVHSDPAIRIPTSWVRDGNGAKNNQATDEGRGSRSSRWAIEAILDRGYAFATMYYGDIDPDFHDGFENGVHGLYSSSETNMRQSDDWASIAGWAWGLSRGLDYLETDSQIDGKRVALMGHSRLGKTSLWAGALDQRFALVISNNSGCGGAAISRRRFGETVK
;
A
#
# COMPACT_ATOMS: atom_id res chain seq x y z
N MET A 1 14.36 14.45 89.69
CA MET A 1 14.09 14.67 88.25
C MET A 1 14.76 13.56 87.46
N ARG A 2 14.01 12.54 87.05
CA ARG A 2 14.51 11.38 86.28
C ARG A 2 13.81 11.32 84.93
N THR A 3 14.65 11.15 83.93
CA THR A 3 14.42 10.92 82.50
C THR A 3 13.35 9.87 82.19
N ARG A 4 12.54 10.14 81.16
CA ARG A 4 11.90 9.11 80.33
C ARG A 4 12.06 9.46 78.85
N VAL A 5 12.61 8.49 78.13
CA VAL A 5 12.88 8.47 76.70
C VAL A 5 11.58 8.19 75.94
N PHE A 6 11.31 8.95 74.88
CA PHE A 6 10.39 8.53 73.82
C PHE A 6 11.14 8.58 72.48
N LYS A 7 11.28 7.42 71.85
CA LYS A 7 11.88 7.22 70.52
C LYS A 7 10.89 7.73 69.47
N LEU A 8 11.27 8.73 68.67
CA LEU A 8 10.61 9.00 67.39
C LEU A 8 11.31 8.18 66.30
N PHE A 9 10.57 7.27 65.68
CA PHE A 9 10.97 6.61 64.44
C PHE A 9 10.76 7.60 63.27
N PHE A 10 11.84 8.08 62.67
CA PHE A 10 11.79 8.70 61.35
C PHE A 10 11.98 7.59 60.30
N CYS A 11 10.90 7.17 59.64
CA CYS A 11 10.98 6.37 58.42
C CYS A 11 11.43 7.28 57.27
N LEU A 12 12.73 7.26 56.93
CA LEU A 12 13.22 7.74 55.64
C LEU A 12 12.90 6.68 54.57
N LEU A 13 11.90 6.95 53.75
CA LEU A 13 11.64 6.19 52.53
C LEU A 13 12.51 6.78 51.40
N PRO A 14 13.47 6.05 50.82
CA PRO A 14 14.21 6.56 49.67
C PRO A 14 13.34 6.43 48.42
N LEU A 15 13.07 7.57 47.79
CA LEU A 15 12.41 7.68 46.48
C LEU A 15 13.36 7.14 45.40
N LEU A 16 13.32 5.82 45.14
CA LEU A 16 14.03 5.21 44.02
C LEU A 16 13.30 5.55 42.71
N LEU A 17 13.74 6.62 42.05
CA LEU A 17 13.45 6.87 40.63
C LEU A 17 14.05 5.73 39.80
N SER A 18 13.19 4.81 39.38
CA SER A 18 13.53 3.76 38.40
C SER A 18 13.73 4.40 37.03
N LEU A 19 14.96 4.83 36.75
CA LEU A 19 15.42 5.10 35.39
C LEU A 19 15.51 3.74 34.68
N LYS A 20 14.47 3.39 33.91
CA LYS A 20 14.58 2.29 32.95
C LYS A 20 15.66 2.65 31.94
N PRO A 21 16.67 1.78 31.72
CA PRO A 21 17.65 2.02 30.68
C PRO A 21 16.94 2.11 29.33
N MET A 22 17.24 3.16 28.58
CA MET A 22 16.88 3.26 27.19
C MET A 22 17.65 2.16 26.46
N GLU A 23 16.97 1.13 25.98
CA GLU A 23 17.56 0.13 25.10
C GLU A 23 18.02 0.84 23.82
N MET A 24 19.33 1.10 23.71
CA MET A 24 19.94 1.45 22.44
C MET A 24 19.94 0.20 21.57
N GLU A 25 18.98 0.10 20.64
CA GLU A 25 19.04 -0.91 19.59
C GLU A 25 20.30 -0.66 18.75
N ALA A 26 21.25 -1.61 18.79
CA ALA A 26 22.41 -1.61 17.92
C ALA A 26 21.95 -1.70 16.45
N GLN A 27 22.62 -0.96 15.57
CA GLN A 27 22.29 -0.94 14.14
C GLN A 27 22.27 -2.38 13.57
N PRO A 28 21.23 -2.79 12.81
CA PRO A 28 21.18 -4.13 12.26
C PRO A 28 22.37 -4.35 11.32
N LYS A 29 23.08 -5.47 11.54
CA LYS A 29 24.33 -5.81 10.86
C LYS A 29 24.14 -5.77 9.33
N GLY A 30 25.03 -5.07 8.63
CA GLY A 30 25.04 -4.98 7.17
C GLY A 30 24.29 -3.79 6.58
N TYR A 31 23.69 -2.92 7.39
CA TYR A 31 23.03 -1.70 6.95
C TYR A 31 23.73 -0.46 7.50
N LEU A 32 23.78 0.60 6.68
CA LEU A 32 24.36 1.87 7.06
C LEU A 32 23.29 2.77 7.71
N TYR A 33 23.45 3.13 8.99
CA TYR A 33 22.61 4.14 9.64
C TYR A 33 23.43 5.29 10.26
N ASP A 34 24.71 5.35 9.94
CA ASP A 34 25.62 6.40 10.39
C ASP A 34 25.78 7.43 9.27
N GLU A 35 25.31 8.65 9.49
CA GLU A 35 25.32 9.70 8.47
C GLU A 35 26.75 10.03 8.01
N GLU A 36 27.73 9.94 8.89
CA GLU A 36 29.13 10.25 8.58
C GLU A 36 29.77 9.25 7.63
N LYS A 37 29.18 8.05 7.50
CA LYS A 37 29.65 6.98 6.63
C LYS A 37 28.93 6.96 5.27
N VAL A 38 28.03 7.92 5.01
CA VAL A 38 27.40 8.09 3.69
C VAL A 38 28.44 8.62 2.70
N LEU A 39 28.75 7.82 1.68
CA LEU A 39 29.66 8.24 0.60
C LEU A 39 29.04 9.37 -0.22
N SER A 40 29.87 10.26 -0.77
CA SER A 40 29.41 11.26 -1.75
C SER A 40 28.84 10.59 -3.00
N TYR A 41 27.78 11.15 -3.56
CA TYR A 41 27.13 10.65 -4.78
C TYR A 41 26.52 11.78 -5.60
N ASP A 42 26.46 11.59 -6.91
CA ASP A 42 25.78 12.50 -7.84
C ASP A 42 24.40 11.96 -8.24
N LEU A 43 23.42 12.85 -8.37
CA LEU A 43 22.11 12.52 -8.91
C LEU A 43 22.03 12.89 -10.41
N PRO A 44 21.35 12.07 -11.24
CA PRO A 44 21.05 12.43 -12.61
C PRO A 44 20.26 13.73 -12.63
N ASP A 45 20.59 14.63 -13.55
CA ASP A 45 19.84 15.86 -13.73
C ASP A 45 18.42 15.53 -14.21
N LEU A 46 17.43 15.88 -13.39
CA LEU A 46 16.01 15.64 -13.66
C LEU A 46 15.56 16.33 -14.95
N LEU A 47 16.11 17.51 -15.24
CA LEU A 47 15.74 18.38 -16.36
C LEU A 47 16.73 18.28 -17.53
N LEU A 48 17.51 17.19 -17.60
CA LEU A 48 18.33 16.87 -18.76
C LEU A 48 17.76 15.62 -19.45
N GLY A 49 17.31 15.76 -20.69
CA GLY A 49 16.83 14.64 -21.51
C GLY A 49 17.93 13.64 -21.82
N LEU A 50 17.54 12.42 -22.21
CA LEU A 50 18.51 11.40 -22.64
C LEU A 50 19.27 11.79 -23.92
N ASP A 51 18.72 12.73 -24.70
CA ASP A 51 19.38 13.33 -25.87
C ASP A 51 20.36 14.47 -25.51
N GLY A 52 20.58 14.73 -24.21
CA GLY A 52 21.46 15.79 -23.71
C GLY A 52 20.84 17.19 -23.75
N LYS A 53 19.58 17.36 -24.18
CA LYS A 53 18.93 18.67 -24.20
C LYS A 53 18.27 18.99 -22.87
N ARG A 54 18.38 20.25 -22.44
CA ARG A 54 17.73 20.72 -21.22
C ARG A 54 16.22 20.88 -21.43
N ILE A 55 15.45 20.32 -20.52
CA ILE A 55 13.99 20.47 -20.41
C ILE A 55 13.70 21.84 -19.81
N ARG A 56 12.94 22.67 -20.53
CA ARG A 56 12.67 24.07 -20.15
C ARG A 56 11.21 24.37 -19.90
N THR A 57 10.31 23.56 -20.45
CA THR A 57 8.86 23.80 -20.39
C THR A 57 8.12 22.59 -19.82
N ALA A 58 6.91 22.83 -19.33
CA ALA A 58 6.01 21.75 -18.90
C ALA A 58 5.64 20.83 -20.07
N GLU A 59 5.56 21.36 -21.30
CA GLU A 59 5.30 20.56 -22.50
C GLU A 59 6.49 19.64 -22.83
N ASP A 60 7.73 20.14 -22.76
CA ASP A 60 8.93 19.30 -22.92
C ASP A 60 8.97 18.19 -21.87
N TRP A 61 8.59 18.50 -20.63
CA TRP A 61 8.49 17.51 -19.57
C TRP A 61 7.45 16.43 -19.91
N ALA A 62 6.23 16.85 -20.27
CA ALA A 62 5.12 15.95 -20.51
C ALA A 62 5.33 15.05 -21.74
N THR A 63 5.89 15.62 -22.81
CA THR A 63 6.00 14.96 -24.12
C THR A 63 7.32 14.21 -24.31
N LYS A 64 8.40 14.59 -23.60
CA LYS A 64 9.73 13.98 -23.75
C LYS A 64 10.23 13.36 -22.45
N ARG A 65 10.45 14.17 -21.41
CA ARG A 65 11.21 13.72 -20.23
C ARG A 65 10.46 12.69 -19.38
N ARG A 66 9.15 12.88 -19.17
CA ARG A 66 8.34 11.92 -18.42
C ARG A 66 8.31 10.54 -19.10
N PRO A 67 8.00 10.41 -20.40
CA PRO A 67 8.08 9.13 -21.11
C PRO A 67 9.46 8.44 -21.00
N GLU A 68 10.55 9.20 -21.12
CA GLU A 68 11.91 8.66 -20.94
C GLU A 68 12.12 8.05 -19.55
N ILE A 69 11.77 8.81 -18.50
CA ILE A 69 11.93 8.35 -17.11
C ILE A 69 11.06 7.12 -16.87
N LEU A 70 9.80 7.12 -17.31
CA LEU A 70 8.93 5.95 -17.16
C LEU A 70 9.53 4.72 -17.84
N ARG A 71 10.06 4.86 -19.06
CA ARG A 71 10.69 3.74 -19.78
C ARG A 71 11.92 3.19 -19.06
N LEU A 72 12.72 4.05 -18.41
CA LEU A 72 13.84 3.61 -17.58
C LEU A 72 13.36 2.81 -16.36
N PHE A 73 12.31 3.27 -15.67
CA PHE A 73 11.76 2.55 -14.52
C PHE A 73 11.06 1.24 -14.93
N GLU A 74 10.35 1.22 -16.05
CA GLU A 74 9.81 -0.02 -16.62
C GLU A 74 10.94 -1.00 -16.94
N LYS A 75 12.01 -0.56 -17.60
CA LYS A 75 13.06 -1.45 -18.08
C LYS A 75 14.00 -1.93 -16.97
N GLU A 76 14.37 -1.05 -16.05
CA GLU A 76 15.50 -1.30 -15.14
C GLU A 76 15.08 -1.48 -13.67
N VAL A 77 13.80 -1.26 -13.33
CA VAL A 77 13.35 -1.27 -11.91
C VAL A 77 12.12 -2.12 -11.68
N PHE A 78 10.97 -1.79 -12.27
CA PHE A 78 9.68 -2.38 -11.91
C PHE A 78 9.12 -3.36 -12.95
N GLY A 79 9.61 -3.31 -14.19
CA GLY A 79 9.09 -4.08 -15.31
C GLY A 79 7.85 -3.46 -15.96
N ARG A 80 7.61 -3.81 -17.23
CA ARG A 80 6.48 -3.34 -18.03
C ARG A 80 5.23 -4.16 -17.74
N SER A 81 4.20 -3.49 -17.24
CA SER A 81 2.90 -4.11 -16.99
C SER A 81 2.08 -4.23 -18.29
N PRO A 82 1.18 -5.23 -18.40
CA PRO A 82 0.26 -5.32 -19.52
C PRO A 82 -0.75 -4.16 -19.49
N LYS A 83 -1.40 -3.92 -20.63
CA LYS A 83 -2.50 -2.97 -20.72
C LYS A 83 -3.71 -3.45 -19.88
N LYS A 84 -4.72 -2.58 -19.75
CA LYS A 84 -6.01 -2.92 -19.12
C LYS A 84 -6.54 -4.27 -19.67
N PRO A 85 -6.96 -5.19 -18.80
CA PRO A 85 -7.35 -6.54 -19.22
C PRO A 85 -8.68 -6.49 -19.97
N ASN A 86 -8.87 -7.45 -20.86
CA ASN A 86 -10.15 -7.69 -21.53
C ASN A 86 -10.41 -9.22 -21.54
N PRO A 87 -11.48 -9.71 -20.88
CA PRO A 87 -12.53 -8.95 -20.20
C PRO A 87 -12.12 -8.39 -18.83
N LEU A 88 -12.81 -7.31 -18.44
CA LEU A 88 -12.83 -6.73 -17.09
C LEU A 88 -14.30 -6.58 -16.69
N ARG A 89 -14.71 -7.20 -15.58
CA ARG A 89 -16.10 -7.15 -15.10
C ARG A 89 -16.14 -6.82 -13.62
N PHE A 90 -17.13 -6.04 -13.21
CA PHE A 90 -17.37 -5.70 -11.81
C PHE A 90 -18.66 -6.34 -11.33
N GLU A 91 -18.64 -6.86 -10.11
CA GLU A 91 -19.80 -7.48 -9.46
C GLU A 91 -19.87 -7.00 -8.02
N VAL A 92 -20.96 -6.29 -7.66
CA VAL A 92 -21.24 -5.95 -6.28
C VAL A 92 -21.78 -7.20 -5.59
N VAL A 93 -21.01 -7.75 -4.66
CA VAL A 93 -21.34 -9.02 -3.99
C VAL A 93 -21.88 -8.83 -2.57
N GLU A 94 -21.77 -7.62 -2.03
CA GLU A 94 -22.37 -7.24 -0.76
C GLU A 94 -22.54 -5.71 -0.74
N GLU A 95 -23.66 -5.25 -0.18
CA GLU A 95 -23.89 -3.84 0.09
C GLU A 95 -24.73 -3.64 1.36
N ALA A 96 -24.45 -2.54 2.07
CA ALA A 96 -25.21 -2.12 3.23
C ALA A 96 -25.36 -0.59 3.24
N SER A 97 -26.59 -0.11 3.46
CA SER A 97 -26.88 1.33 3.54
C SER A 97 -26.54 1.95 4.90
N GLN A 98 -26.32 1.14 5.93
CA GLN A 98 -26.10 1.54 7.32
C GLN A 98 -24.99 0.70 7.99
N ALA A 99 -23.81 0.66 7.37
CA ALA A 99 -22.61 0.11 7.99
C ALA A 99 -22.03 1.05 9.06
N LEU A 100 -21.13 0.52 9.90
CA LEU A 100 -20.43 1.28 10.95
C LEU A 100 -21.39 2.05 11.87
N LYS A 101 -22.44 1.38 12.36
CA LYS A 101 -23.50 1.98 13.20
C LYS A 101 -24.17 3.19 12.54
N GLY A 102 -24.40 3.10 11.23
CA GLY A 102 -25.06 4.14 10.43
C GLY A 102 -24.14 5.27 9.94
N LYS A 103 -22.82 5.18 10.17
CA LYS A 103 -21.85 6.18 9.67
C LYS A 103 -21.56 6.04 8.17
N ALA A 104 -21.68 4.84 7.61
CA ALA A 104 -21.27 4.58 6.24
C ALA A 104 -22.29 3.76 5.45
N LYS A 105 -22.31 3.95 4.13
CA LYS A 105 -22.71 2.88 3.22
C LYS A 105 -21.48 2.03 2.93
N ARG A 106 -21.63 0.71 2.87
CA ARG A 106 -20.58 -0.24 2.49
C ARG A 106 -20.94 -0.91 1.18
N LYS A 107 -19.95 -1.11 0.31
CA LYS A 107 -20.02 -2.01 -0.83
C LYS A 107 -18.79 -2.91 -0.83
N GLN A 108 -18.96 -4.17 -1.24
CA GLN A 108 -17.86 -5.07 -1.53
C GLN A 108 -18.01 -5.58 -2.95
N ILE A 109 -16.95 -5.42 -3.74
CA ILE A 109 -16.98 -5.60 -5.18
C ILE A 109 -15.91 -6.62 -5.56
N LEU A 110 -16.31 -7.62 -6.35
CA LEU A 110 -15.39 -8.47 -7.07
C LEU A 110 -15.04 -7.81 -8.41
N ILE A 111 -13.75 -7.55 -8.60
CA ILE A 111 -13.19 -7.12 -9.87
C ILE A 111 -12.63 -8.35 -10.57
N HIS A 112 -13.38 -8.86 -11.54
CA HIS A 112 -13.03 -10.05 -12.31
C HIS A 112 -12.08 -9.66 -13.45
N LEU A 113 -10.90 -10.28 -13.45
CA LEU A 113 -9.85 -10.13 -14.45
C LEU A 113 -9.79 -11.41 -15.29
N GLY A 114 -9.81 -11.29 -16.62
CA GLY A 114 -9.68 -12.46 -17.50
C GLY A 114 -10.91 -13.39 -17.49
N LYS A 115 -10.76 -14.60 -18.00
CA LYS A 115 -11.86 -15.59 -18.14
C LYS A 115 -11.37 -17.04 -18.06
N GLY A 116 -12.25 -17.94 -17.62
CA GLY A 116 -11.97 -19.37 -17.55
C GLY A 116 -10.78 -19.69 -16.65
N LYS A 117 -9.87 -20.56 -17.11
CA LYS A 117 -8.67 -20.98 -16.35
C LYS A 117 -7.65 -19.85 -16.12
N LYS A 118 -7.75 -18.74 -16.87
CA LYS A 118 -6.96 -17.53 -16.67
C LYS A 118 -7.86 -16.43 -16.14
N SER A 119 -8.36 -16.63 -14.91
CA SER A 119 -9.16 -15.63 -14.22
C SER A 119 -8.69 -15.41 -12.79
N LEU A 120 -8.83 -14.17 -12.33
CA LEU A 120 -8.51 -13.73 -10.98
C LEU A 120 -9.57 -12.73 -10.54
N ALA A 121 -9.95 -12.74 -9.27
CA ALA A 121 -10.87 -11.76 -8.71
C ALA A 121 -10.19 -10.96 -7.61
N LEU A 122 -10.25 -9.63 -7.70
CA LEU A 122 -9.80 -8.73 -6.65
C LEU A 122 -10.99 -8.31 -5.78
N ASN A 123 -10.84 -8.31 -4.46
CA ASN A 123 -11.89 -7.86 -3.55
C ASN A 123 -11.69 -6.39 -3.18
N LEU A 124 -12.52 -5.50 -3.73
CA LEU A 124 -12.56 -4.09 -3.34
C LEU A 124 -13.61 -3.87 -2.25
N LEU A 125 -13.17 -3.39 -1.09
CA LEU A 125 -14.03 -2.88 -0.02
C LEU A 125 -14.15 -1.36 -0.17
N LEU A 126 -15.38 -0.84 -0.19
CA LEU A 126 -15.67 0.59 -0.31
C LEU A 126 -16.61 1.04 0.83
N TYR A 127 -16.19 2.04 1.59
CA TYR A 127 -17.03 2.80 2.51
C TYR A 127 -17.29 4.20 1.95
N LEU A 128 -18.56 4.60 1.96
CA LEU A 128 -19.06 5.91 1.51
C LEU A 128 -19.71 6.64 2.70
N PRO A 129 -19.60 7.96 2.81
CA PRO A 129 -20.37 8.71 3.80
C PRO A 129 -21.87 8.62 3.50
N VAL A 130 -22.72 8.49 4.52
CA VAL A 130 -24.18 8.29 4.35
C VAL A 130 -24.95 9.50 3.82
N ARG A 131 -24.45 10.73 4.03
CA ARG A 131 -25.18 11.98 3.75
C ARG A 131 -24.52 12.80 2.63
N THR A 132 -24.36 12.20 1.45
CA THR A 132 -23.77 12.89 0.30
C THR A 132 -24.83 13.12 -0.77
N LYS A 133 -24.93 14.37 -1.25
CA LYS A 133 -25.82 14.76 -2.37
C LYS A 133 -25.09 14.76 -3.71
N VAL A 134 -23.76 14.66 -3.67
CA VAL A 134 -22.86 14.72 -4.81
C VAL A 134 -21.85 13.57 -4.71
N PRO A 135 -21.27 13.12 -5.83
CA PRO A 135 -20.18 12.16 -5.80
C PRO A 135 -19.01 12.67 -4.96
N VAL A 136 -18.40 11.79 -4.16
CA VAL A 136 -17.33 12.17 -3.23
C VAL A 136 -15.95 11.74 -3.71
N SER A 137 -14.93 12.51 -3.31
CA SER A 137 -13.54 12.11 -3.47
C SER A 137 -13.23 10.86 -2.64
N CYS A 138 -12.28 10.05 -3.10
CA CYS A 138 -12.00 8.73 -2.53
C CYS A 138 -10.52 8.56 -2.20
N PHE A 139 -10.21 7.98 -1.05
CA PHE A 139 -8.89 7.39 -0.81
C PHE A 139 -8.90 5.93 -1.26
N LEU A 140 -7.98 5.55 -2.15
CA LEU A 140 -7.76 4.18 -2.57
C LEU A 140 -6.40 3.67 -2.06
N THR A 141 -6.40 2.49 -1.43
CA THR A 141 -5.20 1.89 -0.85
C THR A 141 -5.16 0.38 -0.99
N LEU A 142 -3.96 -0.20 -1.01
CA LEU A 142 -3.81 -1.63 -0.75
C LEU A 142 -3.59 -1.87 0.74
N ASN A 143 -4.08 -3.02 1.25
CA ASN A 143 -3.82 -3.50 2.61
C ASN A 143 -3.00 -4.80 2.60
N PHE A 144 -2.41 -5.10 3.75
CA PHE A 144 -1.39 -6.15 3.90
C PHE A 144 -1.91 -7.54 4.23
N LEU A 145 -3.12 -7.68 4.79
CA LEU A 145 -3.54 -8.94 5.42
C LEU A 145 -5.01 -9.31 5.13
N GLY A 146 -5.65 -8.65 4.18
CA GLY A 146 -7.05 -8.87 3.85
C GLY A 146 -7.94 -7.71 4.31
N ASN A 147 -9.00 -7.44 3.55
CA ASN A 147 -9.94 -6.36 3.82
C ASN A 147 -10.55 -6.45 5.23
N HIS A 148 -10.86 -7.66 5.72
CA HIS A 148 -11.41 -7.86 7.08
C HIS A 148 -10.50 -7.33 8.21
N THR A 149 -9.20 -7.13 7.96
CA THR A 149 -8.27 -6.62 8.98
C THR A 149 -8.33 -5.10 9.16
N VAL A 150 -8.89 -4.36 8.19
CA VAL A 150 -8.85 -2.88 8.21
C VAL A 150 -9.87 -2.27 9.16
N HIS A 151 -10.90 -3.02 9.54
CA HIS A 151 -11.93 -2.62 10.49
C HIS A 151 -12.56 -3.87 11.11
N SER A 152 -13.04 -3.78 12.35
CA SER A 152 -13.72 -4.89 13.04
C SER A 152 -15.18 -5.11 12.58
N ASP A 153 -15.54 -4.67 11.37
CA ASP A 153 -16.90 -4.81 10.86
C ASP A 153 -17.11 -6.28 10.47
N PRO A 154 -18.06 -6.99 11.12
CA PRO A 154 -18.23 -8.43 10.94
C PRO A 154 -18.72 -8.81 9.54
N ALA A 155 -19.28 -7.86 8.79
CA ALA A 155 -19.78 -8.13 7.45
C ALA A 155 -18.74 -7.92 6.34
N ILE A 156 -17.53 -7.44 6.67
CA ILE A 156 -16.43 -7.46 5.70
C ILE A 156 -16.11 -8.93 5.37
N ARG A 157 -16.04 -9.26 4.08
CA ARG A 157 -15.71 -10.60 3.61
C ARG A 157 -14.26 -10.92 3.94
N ILE A 158 -14.04 -12.14 4.40
CA ILE A 158 -12.70 -12.69 4.62
C ILE A 158 -12.17 -13.16 3.25
N PRO A 159 -10.92 -12.83 2.89
CA PRO A 159 -10.33 -13.29 1.64
C PRO A 159 -10.20 -14.81 1.65
N THR A 160 -10.47 -15.44 0.50
CA THR A 160 -10.19 -16.85 0.25
C THR A 160 -8.84 -17.07 -0.42
N SER A 161 -8.12 -15.98 -0.75
CA SER A 161 -6.77 -15.99 -1.29
C SER A 161 -5.74 -16.32 -0.21
N TRP A 162 -4.52 -16.60 -0.65
CA TRP A 162 -3.39 -16.83 0.25
C TRP A 162 -3.15 -15.60 1.14
N VAL A 163 -3.04 -15.84 2.44
CA VAL A 163 -2.64 -14.83 3.42
C VAL A 163 -1.41 -15.33 4.18
N ARG A 164 -0.48 -14.42 4.49
CA ARG A 164 0.68 -14.78 5.32
C ARG A 164 0.20 -15.18 6.72
N ASP A 165 0.71 -16.29 7.24
CA ASP A 165 0.35 -16.76 8.59
C ASP A 165 0.66 -15.72 9.68
N GLY A 166 -0.17 -15.74 10.73
CA GLY A 166 -0.13 -14.79 11.85
C GLY A 166 -1.18 -13.69 11.76
N ASN A 167 -1.48 -13.03 12.89
CA ASN A 167 -2.53 -12.00 13.00
C ASN A 167 -3.94 -12.47 12.59
N GLY A 168 -4.33 -13.70 12.98
CA GLY A 168 -5.62 -14.28 12.59
C GLY A 168 -5.62 -14.90 11.20
N ALA A 169 -4.47 -15.42 10.76
CA ALA A 169 -4.36 -16.31 9.62
C ALA A 169 -3.60 -17.57 10.02
N LYS A 170 -4.06 -18.73 9.53
CA LYS A 170 -3.49 -20.06 9.78
C LYS A 170 -3.55 -20.90 8.50
N ASN A 171 -2.49 -21.66 8.21
CA ASN A 171 -2.37 -22.47 6.99
C ASN A 171 -2.63 -21.64 5.72
N ASN A 172 -2.12 -20.40 5.75
CA ASN A 172 -2.28 -19.39 4.74
C ASN A 172 -3.72 -18.98 4.40
N GLN A 173 -4.64 -19.19 5.34
CA GLN A 173 -6.03 -18.77 5.24
C GLN A 173 -6.35 -17.79 6.35
N ALA A 174 -7.01 -16.68 6.00
CA ALA A 174 -7.51 -15.73 6.98
C ALA A 174 -8.69 -16.34 7.77
N THR A 175 -8.80 -15.94 9.03
CA THR A 175 -9.86 -16.37 9.94
C THR A 175 -10.62 -15.17 10.49
N ASP A 176 -11.75 -15.43 11.13
CA ASP A 176 -12.55 -14.39 11.77
C ASP A 176 -11.78 -13.67 12.89
N GLU A 177 -10.84 -14.36 13.54
CA GLU A 177 -9.97 -13.78 14.58
C GLU A 177 -9.10 -12.62 14.06
N GLY A 178 -8.85 -12.54 12.75
CA GLY A 178 -8.08 -11.47 12.13
C GLY A 178 -8.81 -10.14 12.01
N ARG A 179 -10.13 -10.10 12.25
CA ARG A 179 -10.97 -8.92 12.03
C ARG A 179 -10.48 -7.71 12.81
N GLY A 180 -10.33 -6.58 12.13
CA GLY A 180 -9.89 -5.33 12.73
C GLY A 180 -8.49 -5.36 13.35
N SER A 181 -7.70 -6.43 13.20
CA SER A 181 -6.35 -6.56 13.77
C SER A 181 -5.39 -5.47 13.29
N ARG A 182 -5.70 -4.82 12.15
CA ARG A 182 -4.95 -3.71 11.57
C ARG A 182 -5.71 -2.39 11.56
N SER A 183 -6.84 -2.28 12.25
CA SER A 183 -7.69 -1.08 12.29
C SER A 183 -6.96 0.21 12.69
N SER A 184 -6.00 0.15 13.61
CA SER A 184 -5.22 1.33 14.03
C SER A 184 -4.40 2.01 12.92
N ARG A 185 -4.27 1.38 11.75
CA ARG A 185 -3.54 1.92 10.58
C ARG A 185 -4.49 2.63 9.62
N TRP A 186 -5.81 2.52 9.85
CA TRP A 186 -6.86 2.97 8.95
C TRP A 186 -7.84 3.85 9.72
N ALA A 187 -7.70 5.17 9.59
CA ALA A 187 -8.60 6.13 10.22
C ALA A 187 -9.92 6.27 9.43
N ILE A 188 -10.61 5.16 9.17
CA ILE A 188 -11.76 5.07 8.25
C ILE A 188 -12.87 6.03 8.67
N GLU A 189 -13.25 6.04 9.94
CA GLU A 189 -14.27 6.95 10.46
C GLU A 189 -13.87 8.41 10.31
N ALA A 190 -12.61 8.76 10.56
CA ALA A 190 -12.13 10.14 10.38
C ALA A 190 -12.14 10.56 8.90
N ILE A 191 -11.81 9.65 7.97
CA ILE A 191 -11.89 9.87 6.52
C ILE A 191 -13.35 10.13 6.11
N LEU A 192 -14.28 9.32 6.61
CA LEU A 192 -15.71 9.45 6.34
C LEU A 192 -16.31 10.73 6.95
N ASP A 193 -15.96 11.06 8.19
CA ASP A 193 -16.41 12.26 8.91
C ASP A 193 -15.94 13.54 8.20
N ARG A 194 -14.84 13.47 7.43
CA ARG A 194 -14.33 14.54 6.56
C ARG A 194 -14.98 14.59 5.18
N GLY A 195 -15.90 13.67 4.86
CA GLY A 195 -16.65 13.64 3.60
C GLY A 195 -15.97 12.88 2.46
N TYR A 196 -14.92 12.11 2.74
CA TYR A 196 -14.24 11.27 1.75
C TYR A 196 -14.72 9.82 1.82
N ALA A 197 -14.73 9.14 0.69
CA ALA A 197 -14.84 7.69 0.66
C ALA A 197 -13.50 7.01 0.99
N PHE A 198 -13.57 5.79 1.50
CA PHE A 198 -12.41 4.93 1.74
C PHE A 198 -12.58 3.64 0.96
N ALA A 199 -11.61 3.32 0.10
CA ALA A 199 -11.58 2.11 -0.71
C ALA A 199 -10.29 1.34 -0.48
N THR A 200 -10.37 0.02 -0.32
CA THR A 200 -9.18 -0.83 -0.22
C THR A 200 -9.31 -2.18 -0.89
N MET A 201 -8.18 -2.71 -1.37
CA MET A 201 -8.02 -4.10 -1.81
C MET A 201 -6.86 -4.76 -1.06
N TYR A 202 -6.95 -6.07 -0.88
CA TYR A 202 -5.83 -6.84 -0.35
C TYR A 202 -4.78 -7.04 -1.45
N TYR A 203 -3.52 -6.65 -1.20
CA TYR A 203 -2.46 -6.79 -2.21
C TYR A 203 -2.19 -8.25 -2.62
N GLY A 204 -2.45 -9.23 -1.74
CA GLY A 204 -2.31 -10.65 -2.05
C GLY A 204 -3.44 -11.23 -2.89
N ASP A 205 -4.56 -10.51 -3.08
CA ASP A 205 -5.53 -10.85 -4.14
C ASP A 205 -4.94 -10.55 -5.53
N ILE A 206 -4.00 -9.61 -5.61
CA ILE A 206 -3.35 -9.21 -6.86
C ILE A 206 -2.13 -10.10 -7.09
N ASP A 207 -1.22 -10.13 -6.12
CA ASP A 207 0.00 -10.95 -6.18
C ASP A 207 0.47 -11.26 -4.74
N PRO A 208 0.35 -12.52 -4.27
CA PRO A 208 0.89 -12.97 -2.99
C PRO A 208 2.37 -12.65 -2.80
N ASP A 209 2.71 -12.09 -1.64
CA ASP A 209 4.08 -11.64 -1.34
C ASP A 209 4.95 -12.80 -0.85
N PHE A 210 5.25 -13.72 -1.75
CA PHE A 210 6.27 -14.74 -1.63
C PHE A 210 6.76 -15.12 -3.04
N HIS A 211 7.99 -15.62 -3.13
CA HIS A 211 8.54 -16.01 -4.42
C HIS A 211 8.08 -17.41 -4.79
N ASP A 212 7.35 -17.52 -5.90
CA ASP A 212 6.86 -18.78 -6.48
C ASP A 212 7.21 -18.91 -7.97
N GLY A 213 8.11 -18.07 -8.48
CA GLY A 213 8.39 -17.98 -9.92
C GLY A 213 7.42 -17.11 -10.72
N PHE A 214 6.54 -16.32 -10.06
CA PHE A 214 5.49 -15.51 -10.69
C PHE A 214 4.41 -16.38 -11.37
N GLU A 215 4.11 -17.52 -10.77
CA GLU A 215 3.13 -18.49 -11.27
C GLU A 215 1.71 -18.19 -10.78
N ASN A 216 1.57 -17.51 -9.65
CA ASN A 216 0.30 -17.15 -9.05
C ASN A 216 -0.15 -15.71 -9.40
N GLY A 217 -1.25 -15.29 -8.76
CA GLY A 217 -1.75 -13.92 -8.83
C GLY A 217 -2.02 -13.44 -10.25
N VAL A 218 -1.78 -12.15 -10.47
CA VAL A 218 -1.99 -11.50 -11.75
C VAL A 218 -0.99 -11.98 -12.80
N HIS A 219 0.20 -12.42 -12.40
CA HIS A 219 1.23 -12.88 -13.31
C HIS A 219 0.81 -14.19 -14.02
N GLY A 220 0.13 -15.09 -13.31
CA GLY A 220 -0.45 -16.32 -13.89
C GLY A 220 -1.48 -16.07 -15.00
N LEU A 221 -2.08 -14.87 -15.08
CA LEU A 221 -2.97 -14.50 -16.19
C LEU A 221 -2.22 -14.27 -17.51
N TYR A 222 -0.96 -13.84 -17.41
CA TYR A 222 -0.15 -13.38 -18.54
C TYR A 222 1.03 -14.29 -18.88
N SER A 223 1.19 -15.44 -18.21
CA SER A 223 2.15 -16.44 -18.64
C SER A 223 1.78 -16.95 -20.04
N SER A 224 2.61 -16.62 -21.03
CA SER A 224 2.31 -16.87 -22.44
C SER A 224 3.49 -17.40 -23.26
N SER A 225 4.56 -17.91 -22.63
CA SER A 225 5.66 -18.53 -23.38
C SER A 225 5.71 -20.05 -23.17
N GLU A 226 5.85 -20.81 -24.26
CA GLU A 226 6.17 -22.25 -24.27
C GLU A 226 7.44 -22.61 -23.48
N THR A 227 8.26 -21.61 -23.15
CA THR A 227 9.54 -21.75 -22.43
C THR A 227 9.49 -21.37 -20.94
N ASN A 228 8.36 -20.84 -20.43
CA ASN A 228 8.22 -20.28 -19.06
C ASN A 228 9.32 -19.25 -18.63
N MET A 229 10.09 -18.69 -19.56
CA MET A 229 11.18 -17.75 -19.22
C MET A 229 10.71 -16.30 -19.27
N ARG A 230 10.76 -15.62 -18.12
CA ARG A 230 10.51 -14.18 -18.00
C ARG A 230 11.54 -13.37 -18.78
N GLN A 231 11.10 -12.31 -19.44
CA GLN A 231 11.97 -11.32 -20.06
C GLN A 231 12.58 -10.40 -19.00
N SER A 232 13.70 -9.75 -19.33
CA SER A 232 14.41 -8.87 -18.40
C SER A 232 13.61 -7.64 -17.97
N ASP A 233 12.64 -7.20 -18.79
CA ASP A 233 11.73 -6.09 -18.49
C ASP A 233 10.31 -6.55 -18.12
N ASP A 234 10.10 -7.83 -17.77
CA ASP A 234 8.80 -8.28 -17.27
C ASP A 234 8.50 -7.69 -15.89
N TRP A 235 7.30 -7.13 -15.74
CA TRP A 235 6.75 -6.69 -14.46
C TRP A 235 6.73 -7.76 -13.37
N ALA A 236 7.02 -7.33 -12.14
CA ALA A 236 6.98 -8.15 -10.92
C ALA A 236 5.96 -7.56 -9.91
N SER A 237 6.00 -8.00 -8.65
CA SER A 237 4.98 -7.73 -7.63
C SER A 237 4.62 -6.25 -7.44
N ILE A 238 5.59 -5.32 -7.34
CA ILE A 238 5.28 -3.89 -7.18
C ILE A 238 4.49 -3.34 -8.38
N ALA A 239 4.87 -3.73 -9.59
CA ALA A 239 4.17 -3.36 -10.81
C ALA A 239 2.81 -4.07 -10.92
N GLY A 240 2.71 -5.34 -10.51
CA GLY A 240 1.45 -6.08 -10.39
C GLY A 240 0.46 -5.39 -9.46
N TRP A 241 0.88 -5.07 -8.24
CA TRP A 241 0.08 -4.34 -7.26
C TRP A 241 -0.33 -2.95 -7.76
N ALA A 242 0.57 -2.23 -8.43
CA ALA A 242 0.30 -0.90 -8.99
C ALA A 242 -0.74 -0.97 -10.12
N TRP A 243 -0.62 -1.97 -10.98
CA TRP A 243 -1.59 -2.26 -12.01
C TRP A 243 -2.96 -2.63 -11.41
N GLY A 244 -2.99 -3.39 -10.32
CA GLY A 244 -4.21 -3.72 -9.58
C GLY A 244 -4.91 -2.49 -9.00
N LEU A 245 -4.16 -1.51 -8.48
CA LEU A 245 -4.72 -0.21 -8.06
C LEU A 245 -5.46 0.49 -9.21
N SER A 246 -4.90 0.49 -10.42
CA SER A 246 -5.58 1.03 -11.60
C SER A 246 -6.86 0.29 -11.98
N ARG A 247 -6.99 -1.01 -11.63
CA ARG A 247 -8.25 -1.78 -11.78
C ARG A 247 -9.27 -1.38 -10.72
N GLY A 248 -8.82 -1.12 -9.49
CA GLY A 248 -9.65 -0.51 -8.45
C GLY A 248 -10.22 0.84 -8.91
N LEU A 249 -9.38 1.68 -9.52
CA LEU A 249 -9.81 2.95 -10.10
C LEU A 249 -10.79 2.75 -11.27
N ASP A 250 -10.56 1.76 -12.14
CA ASP A 250 -11.49 1.43 -13.22
C ASP A 250 -12.91 1.15 -12.69
N TYR A 251 -13.07 0.51 -11.52
CA TYR A 251 -14.37 0.37 -10.88
C TYR A 251 -14.88 1.69 -10.31
N LEU A 252 -14.05 2.43 -9.56
CA LEU A 252 -14.46 3.68 -8.91
C LEU A 252 -14.97 4.73 -9.91
N GLU A 253 -14.45 4.75 -11.14
CA GLU A 253 -14.96 5.61 -12.22
C GLU A 253 -16.38 5.24 -12.71
N THR A 254 -16.86 4.03 -12.39
CA THR A 254 -18.22 3.56 -12.73
C THR A 254 -19.23 3.75 -11.60
N ASP A 255 -18.77 3.92 -10.35
CA ASP A 255 -19.66 4.12 -9.20
C ASP A 255 -20.14 5.58 -9.14
N SER A 256 -21.42 5.81 -9.39
CA SER A 256 -22.00 7.15 -9.44
C SER A 256 -21.94 7.93 -8.12
N GLN A 257 -21.60 7.29 -6.99
CA GLN A 257 -21.38 7.97 -5.71
C GLN A 257 -19.94 8.43 -5.51
N ILE A 258 -19.02 8.08 -6.42
CA ILE A 258 -17.61 8.46 -6.39
C ILE A 258 -17.33 9.48 -7.49
N ASP A 259 -16.61 10.54 -7.14
CA ASP A 259 -15.97 11.38 -8.13
C ASP A 259 -14.68 10.71 -8.59
N GLY A 260 -14.76 9.94 -9.68
CA GLY A 260 -13.64 9.20 -10.25
C GLY A 260 -12.43 10.06 -10.63
N LYS A 261 -12.61 11.38 -10.80
CA LYS A 261 -11.53 12.33 -11.08
C LYS A 261 -10.81 12.82 -9.83
N ARG A 262 -11.32 12.49 -8.63
CA ARG A 262 -10.76 12.89 -7.34
C ARG A 262 -10.49 11.68 -6.46
N VAL A 263 -9.66 10.77 -6.97
CA VAL A 263 -9.17 9.60 -6.23
C VAL A 263 -7.71 9.82 -5.82
N ALA A 264 -7.46 9.78 -4.50
CA ALA A 264 -6.13 9.85 -3.91
C ALA A 264 -5.61 8.45 -3.60
N LEU A 265 -4.43 8.11 -4.12
CA LEU A 265 -3.72 6.89 -3.73
C LEU A 265 -3.00 7.09 -2.40
N MET A 266 -3.04 6.07 -1.56
CA MET A 266 -2.15 5.97 -0.40
C MET A 266 -1.56 4.57 -0.26
N GLY A 267 -0.39 4.49 0.34
CA GLY A 267 0.27 3.22 0.62
C GLY A 267 1.39 3.37 1.63
N HIS A 268 1.64 2.29 2.37
CA HIS A 268 2.68 2.23 3.40
C HIS A 268 3.77 1.21 3.07
N SER A 269 5.03 1.51 3.38
CA SER A 269 6.15 0.58 3.18
C SER A 269 6.22 0.08 1.73
N ARG A 270 6.22 -1.23 1.48
CA ARG A 270 6.19 -1.79 0.11
C ARG A 270 5.00 -1.28 -0.71
N LEU A 271 3.84 -1.09 -0.08
CA LEU A 271 2.66 -0.54 -0.75
C LEU A 271 2.77 0.98 -0.98
N GLY A 272 3.64 1.67 -0.25
CA GLY A 272 4.01 3.06 -0.54
C GLY A 272 4.89 3.18 -1.78
N LYS A 273 5.71 2.16 -2.09
CA LYS A 273 6.43 2.04 -3.37
C LYS A 273 5.42 1.83 -4.51
N THR A 274 4.45 0.94 -4.27
CA THR A 274 3.34 0.67 -5.18
C THR A 274 2.53 1.91 -5.50
N SER A 275 2.13 2.71 -4.52
CA SER A 275 1.34 3.92 -4.76
C SER A 275 2.11 4.95 -5.61
N LEU A 276 3.42 5.09 -5.38
CA LEU A 276 4.27 5.93 -6.22
C LEU A 276 4.29 5.44 -7.66
N TRP A 277 4.49 4.13 -7.87
CA TRP A 277 4.55 3.57 -9.21
C TRP A 277 3.20 3.63 -9.94
N ALA A 278 2.10 3.33 -9.25
CA ALA A 278 0.75 3.44 -9.77
C ALA A 278 0.43 4.87 -10.23
N GLY A 279 0.70 5.87 -9.38
CA GLY A 279 0.47 7.27 -9.73
C GLY A 279 1.45 7.82 -10.78
N ALA A 280 2.66 7.26 -10.88
CA ALA A 280 3.60 7.59 -11.95
C ALA A 280 3.08 7.12 -13.31
N LEU A 281 2.51 5.92 -13.39
CA LEU A 281 1.98 5.32 -14.62
C LEU A 281 0.60 5.87 -15.01
N ASP A 282 -0.34 5.92 -14.06
CA ASP A 282 -1.75 6.21 -14.30
C ASP A 282 -2.13 7.61 -13.81
N GLN A 283 -2.16 8.56 -14.74
CA GLN A 283 -2.43 9.98 -14.45
C GLN A 283 -3.89 10.28 -14.08
N ARG A 284 -4.78 9.27 -14.06
CA ARG A 284 -6.15 9.44 -13.57
C ARG A 284 -6.21 9.65 -12.05
N PHE A 285 -5.19 9.20 -11.31
CA PHE A 285 -5.09 9.47 -9.88
C PHE A 285 -4.79 10.95 -9.62
N ALA A 286 -5.60 11.58 -8.78
CA ALA A 286 -5.53 13.01 -8.50
C ALA A 286 -4.44 13.38 -7.50
N LEU A 287 -4.06 12.43 -6.64
CA LEU A 287 -3.08 12.64 -5.57
C LEU A 287 -2.41 11.29 -5.20
N VAL A 288 -1.15 11.33 -4.80
CA VAL A 288 -0.39 10.14 -4.35
C VAL A 288 0.25 10.41 -2.99
N ILE A 289 0.05 9.50 -2.04
CA ILE A 289 0.65 9.51 -0.71
C ILE A 289 1.56 8.29 -0.56
N SER A 290 2.83 8.52 -0.28
CA SER A 290 3.82 7.47 -0.02
C SER A 290 4.28 7.55 1.43
N ASN A 291 3.81 6.62 2.26
CA ASN A 291 4.10 6.60 3.70
C ASN A 291 5.22 5.62 4.02
N ASN A 292 6.42 6.12 4.35
CA ASN A 292 7.59 5.31 4.73
C ASN A 292 7.96 4.24 3.69
N SER A 293 8.01 4.60 2.41
CA SER A 293 8.19 3.63 1.32
C SER A 293 9.62 3.08 1.18
N GLY A 294 10.64 3.80 1.64
CA GLY A 294 12.02 3.30 1.75
C GLY A 294 12.70 3.01 0.41
N CYS A 295 13.61 2.03 0.41
CA CYS A 295 14.43 1.61 -0.73
C CYS A 295 13.57 1.19 -1.93
N GLY A 296 13.84 1.71 -3.13
CA GLY A 296 12.99 1.46 -4.31
C GLY A 296 11.62 2.15 -4.26
N GLY A 297 11.38 2.99 -3.24
CA GLY A 297 10.26 3.92 -3.15
C GLY A 297 10.77 5.36 -3.20
N ALA A 298 10.57 6.12 -2.12
CA ALA A 298 10.99 7.51 -2.03
C ALA A 298 12.46 7.72 -1.60
N ALA A 299 13.13 6.69 -1.04
CA ALA A 299 14.51 6.84 -0.60
C ALA A 299 15.49 6.82 -1.78
N ILE A 300 16.51 7.69 -1.74
CA ILE A 300 17.55 7.76 -2.77
C ILE A 300 18.47 6.54 -2.67
N SER A 301 18.41 5.63 -3.66
CA SER A 301 19.22 4.40 -3.65
C SER A 301 20.74 4.66 -3.59
N ARG A 302 21.24 5.74 -4.22
CA ARG A 302 22.66 6.11 -4.19
C ARG A 302 23.18 6.44 -2.79
N ARG A 303 22.29 6.79 -1.87
CA ARG A 303 22.63 7.11 -0.47
C ARG A 303 23.07 5.89 0.33
N ARG A 304 22.67 4.68 -0.11
CA ARG A 304 23.02 3.39 0.53
C ARG A 304 22.79 3.40 2.05
N PHE A 305 21.73 4.06 2.51
CA PHE A 305 21.41 4.25 3.93
C PHE A 305 20.15 3.44 4.29
N GLY A 306 20.24 2.61 5.33
CA GLY A 306 19.25 1.59 5.64
C GLY A 306 19.23 0.47 4.59
N GLU A 307 18.05 -0.01 4.22
CA GLU A 307 17.85 -1.01 3.16
C GLU A 307 18.45 -0.54 1.82
N THR A 308 19.22 -1.41 1.13
CA THR A 308 19.88 -1.10 -0.14
C THR A 308 19.46 -2.04 -1.26
N VAL A 309 19.67 -1.62 -2.51
CA VAL A 309 19.73 -2.54 -3.66
C VAL A 309 20.88 -3.52 -3.41
N LYS A 310 20.69 -4.81 -3.75
CA LYS A 310 21.71 -5.86 -3.62
C LYS A 310 22.36 -6.15 -4.95
#